data_AF-A0A7C8QDU2-F1
#
_entry.id   AF-A0A7C8QDU2-F1
#
_cell.length_a   1.000
_cell.length_b   1.000
_cell.length_c   1.000
_cell.angle_alpha   90.00
_cell.angle_beta   90.00
_cell.angle_gamma   90.00
#
_symmetry.space_group_name_H-M   'P 1'
#
loop_
_entity.id
_entity.type
_entity.pdbx_description
1 polymer ?
#
loop_
_entity_poly.entity_id
_entity_poly.type
_entity_poly.pdbx_seq_one_letter_code
_entity_poly.pdbx_strand_id
1 'polypeptide(L)'
;MTIHATAFALTTRQSANWAEANKRVIQSYRLWQRAAPEIVKLYLMDVDVAAVRSKIRQEYERHRHVKDIGTVDVLLMKNQMEFQGVEND
;
A
#
# COMPACT_ATOMS: atom_id res chain seq x y z
N MET A 1 7.49 14.99 26.69
CA MET A 1 6.49 14.00 26.23
C MET A 1 6.86 13.58 24.81
N THR A 2 7.29 12.34 24.60
CA THR A 2 7.59 11.80 23.26
C THR A 2 6.37 11.02 22.77
N ILE A 3 5.86 11.37 21.59
CA ILE A 3 4.76 10.65 20.96
C ILE A 3 5.36 9.51 20.14
N HIS A 4 4.99 8.26 20.44
CA HIS A 4 5.46 7.08 19.72
C HIS A 4 4.60 6.81 18.49
N ALA A 5 5.22 6.33 17.41
CA ALA A 5 4.52 5.97 16.18
C ALA A 5 3.82 4.61 16.29
N THR A 6 2.76 4.39 15.51
CA THR A 6 2.04 3.11 15.44
C THR A 6 2.87 2.03 14.74
N ALA A 7 2.50 0.76 14.88
CA ALA A 7 3.30 -0.40 14.45
C ALA A 7 3.70 -0.38 12.96
N PHE A 8 2.81 0.13 12.10
CA PHE A 8 3.01 0.20 10.65
C PHE A 8 3.27 1.63 10.14
N ALA A 9 3.60 2.56 11.05
CA ALA A 9 3.93 3.95 10.73
C ALA A 9 5.18 4.02 9.84
N LEU A 10 5.10 4.75 8.72
CA LEU A 10 6.25 5.10 7.90
C LEU A 10 6.35 6.62 7.78
N THR A 11 7.56 7.15 7.89
CA THR A 11 7.82 8.57 7.67
C THR A 11 7.60 8.93 6.20
N THR A 12 6.79 9.97 5.95
CA THR A 12 6.59 10.50 4.60
C THR A 12 7.91 11.01 4.04
N ARG A 13 8.23 10.60 2.82
CA ARG A 13 9.41 11.05 2.08
C ARG A 13 9.12 11.15 0.59
N GLN A 14 9.87 12.03 -0.07
CA GLN A 14 9.91 12.15 -1.52
C GLN A 14 10.98 11.23 -2.10
N SER A 15 10.72 10.66 -3.27
CA SER A 15 11.67 9.85 -4.00
C SER A 15 12.62 10.72 -4.82
N ALA A 16 13.91 10.47 -4.72
CA ALA A 16 14.93 11.24 -5.44
C ALA A 16 14.96 10.94 -6.94
N ASN A 17 14.50 9.75 -7.35
CA ASN A 17 14.45 9.31 -8.74
C ASN A 17 13.47 8.14 -8.92
N TRP A 18 13.21 7.78 -10.19
CA TRP A 18 12.32 6.69 -10.56
C TRP A 18 12.75 5.31 -10.04
N ALA A 19 14.05 5.05 -9.91
CA ALA A 19 14.51 3.76 -9.39
C ALA A 19 14.11 3.58 -7.92
N GLU A 20 14.18 4.64 -7.12
CA GLU A 20 13.69 4.63 -5.74
C GLU A 20 12.16 4.51 -5.69
N ALA A 21 11.44 5.31 -6.47
CA ALA A 21 9.97 5.26 -6.53
C ALA A 21 9.47 3.85 -6.89
N ASN A 22 10.05 3.23 -7.93
CA ASN A 22 9.70 1.88 -8.37
C ASN A 22 9.95 0.83 -7.28
N LYS A 23 11.06 0.92 -6.56
CA LYS A 23 11.34 0.02 -5.42
C LYS A 23 10.26 0.14 -4.34
N ARG A 24 9.85 1.37 -4.00
CA ARG A 24 8.80 1.63 -3.01
C ARG A 24 7.44 1.11 -3.46
N VAL A 25 7.07 1.33 -4.72
CA VAL A 25 5.82 0.79 -5.31
C VAL A 25 5.80 -0.74 -5.23
N ILE A 26 6.88 -1.42 -5.63
CA ILE A 26 6.96 -2.88 -5.59
C ILE A 26 6.91 -3.40 -4.15
N GLN A 27 7.58 -2.73 -3.21
CA GLN A 27 7.56 -3.09 -1.81
C GLN A 27 6.13 -2.98 -1.23
N SER A 28 5.46 -1.85 -1.45
CA SER A 28 4.08 -1.62 -1.03
C SER A 28 3.13 -2.65 -1.65
N TYR A 29 3.25 -2.93 -2.95
CA TYR A 29 2.46 -3.97 -3.62
C TYR A 29 2.65 -5.36 -2.99
N ARG A 30 3.89 -5.73 -2.66
CA ARG A 30 4.18 -7.02 -2.00
C ARG A 30 3.59 -7.11 -0.59
N LEU A 31 3.53 -6.01 0.16
CA LEU A 31 2.89 -5.96 1.47
C LEU A 31 1.40 -6.23 1.34
N TRP A 32 0.71 -5.52 0.46
CA TRP A 32 -0.72 -5.74 0.20
C TRP A 32 -1.03 -7.16 -0.27
N GLN A 33 -0.22 -7.74 -1.16
CA GLN A 33 -0.43 -9.12 -1.60
C GLN A 33 -0.27 -10.18 -0.49
N ARG A 34 0.54 -9.88 0.53
CA ARG A 34 0.73 -10.72 1.72
C ARG A 34 -0.40 -10.54 2.74
N ALA A 35 -0.93 -9.33 2.89
CA ALA A 35 -2.04 -9.02 3.78
C ALA A 35 -3.40 -9.58 3.29
N ALA A 36 -3.54 -9.85 1.99
CA ALA A 36 -4.82 -10.30 1.40
C ALA A 36 -5.55 -11.45 2.14
N PRO A 37 -4.89 -12.53 2.64
CA PRO A 37 -5.57 -13.57 3.42
C PRO A 37 -6.11 -13.06 4.77
N GLU A 38 -5.37 -12.16 5.41
CA GLU A 38 -5.74 -11.56 6.69
C GLU A 38 -6.93 -10.62 6.52
N ILE A 39 -6.95 -9.81 5.46
CA ILE A 39 -8.07 -8.93 5.09
C ILE A 39 -9.37 -9.72 4.92
N VAL A 40 -9.33 -10.83 4.17
CA VAL A 40 -10.52 -11.68 3.96
C VAL A 40 -11.05 -12.22 5.30
N LYS A 41 -10.14 -12.63 6.18
CA LYS A 41 -10.49 -13.18 7.50
C LYS A 41 -11.03 -12.10 8.45
N LEU A 42 -10.35 -10.96 8.54
CA LEU A 42 -10.67 -9.87 9.46
C LEU A 42 -12.05 -9.27 9.15
N TYR A 43 -12.32 -9.03 7.87
CA TYR A 43 -13.58 -8.43 7.42
C TYR A 43 -14.66 -9.46 7.04
N LEU A 44 -14.44 -10.75 7.32
CA LEU A 44 -15.39 -11.84 7.02
C LEU A 44 -15.94 -11.78 5.59
N MET A 45 -15.06 -11.56 4.61
CA MET A 45 -15.49 -11.36 3.22
C MET A 45 -15.93 -12.67 2.56
N ASP A 46 -17.05 -12.65 1.83
CA ASP A 46 -17.54 -13.77 1.01
C ASP A 46 -16.82 -13.88 -0.35
N VAL A 47 -15.50 -13.68 -0.38
CA VAL A 47 -14.68 -13.78 -1.60
C VAL A 47 -13.37 -14.50 -1.36
N ASP A 48 -12.87 -15.16 -2.40
CA ASP A 48 -11.56 -15.81 -2.34
C ASP A 48 -10.42 -14.80 -2.22
N VAL A 49 -9.35 -15.20 -1.51
CA VAL A 49 -8.09 -14.44 -1.41
C VAL A 49 -7.54 -14.07 -2.80
N ALA A 50 -7.72 -14.93 -3.80
CA ALA A 50 -7.29 -14.66 -5.17
C ALA A 50 -8.05 -13.48 -5.80
N ALA A 51 -9.34 -13.32 -5.50
CA ALA A 51 -10.14 -12.19 -5.95
C ALA A 51 -9.64 -10.88 -5.33
N VAL A 52 -9.35 -10.88 -4.02
CA VAL A 52 -8.76 -9.72 -3.33
C VAL A 52 -7.40 -9.35 -3.91
N ARG A 53 -6.50 -10.33 -4.12
CA ARG A 53 -5.19 -10.10 -4.76
C ARG A 53 -5.30 -9.53 -6.17
N SER A 54 -6.31 -9.97 -6.92
CA SER A 54 -6.59 -9.47 -8.27
C SER A 54 -7.11 -8.02 -8.21
N LYS A 55 -7.95 -7.71 -7.23
CA LYS A 55 -8.43 -6.34 -6.99
C LYS A 55 -7.31 -5.40 -6.56
N ILE A 56 -6.42 -5.84 -5.66
CA ILE A 56 -5.20 -5.11 -5.31
C ILE A 56 -4.41 -4.79 -6.58
N ARG A 57 -4.12 -5.80 -7.41
CA ARG A 57 -3.41 -5.57 -8.68
C ARG A 57 -4.11 -4.55 -9.57
N GLN A 58 -5.45 -4.62 -9.69
CA GLN A 58 -6.23 -3.68 -10.49
C GLN A 58 -6.03 -2.22 -10.03
N GLU A 59 -6.00 -1.96 -8.72
CA GLU A 59 -5.81 -0.60 -8.19
C GLU A 59 -4.39 -0.06 -8.43
N TYR A 60 -3.36 -0.92 -8.41
CA TYR A 60 -2.01 -0.51 -8.81
C TYR A 60 -1.93 -0.23 -10.32
N GLU A 61 -2.53 -1.09 -11.14
CA GLU A 61 -2.55 -0.92 -12.60
C GLU A 61 -3.31 0.34 -13.04
N ARG A 62 -4.35 0.75 -12.29
CA ARG A 62 -5.10 1.99 -12.52
C ARG A 62 -4.20 3.23 -12.57
N HIS A 63 -3.08 3.22 -11.84
CA HIS A 63 -2.15 4.34 -11.74
C HIS A 63 -0.84 4.12 -12.53
N ARG A 64 -0.74 3.05 -13.35
CA ARG A 64 0.49 2.66 -14.06
C ARG A 64 1.08 3.76 -14.94
N HIS A 65 0.25 4.65 -15.46
CA HIS A 65 0.65 5.67 -16.44
C HIS A 65 0.98 7.04 -15.83
N VAL A 66 1.05 7.15 -14.50
CA VAL A 66 1.49 8.38 -13.84
C VAL A 66 2.96 8.64 -14.17
N LYS A 67 3.25 9.83 -14.73
CA LYS A 67 4.60 10.22 -15.19
C LYS A 67 5.29 11.24 -14.28
N ASP A 68 4.65 11.63 -13.19
CA ASP A 68 5.21 12.55 -12.20
C ASP A 68 5.57 11.78 -10.92
N ILE A 69 6.84 11.90 -10.49
CA ILE A 69 7.34 11.21 -9.28
C ILE A 69 6.64 11.76 -8.04
N GLY A 70 6.35 13.07 -7.97
CA GLY A 70 5.68 13.67 -6.81
C GLY A 70 4.27 13.10 -6.62
N THR A 71 3.54 12.90 -7.72
CA THR A 71 2.23 12.24 -7.72
C THR A 71 2.33 10.78 -7.26
N VAL A 72 3.36 10.04 -7.68
CA VAL A 72 3.61 8.67 -7.20
C VAL A 72 3.88 8.65 -5.70
N ASP A 73 4.65 9.61 -5.17
CA ASP A 73 4.91 9.73 -3.74
C ASP A 73 3.63 9.99 -2.93
N VAL A 74 2.75 10.85 -3.43
CA VAL A 74 1.44 11.11 -2.81
C VAL A 74 0.57 9.85 -2.82
N LEU A 75 0.56 9.10 -3.93
CA LEU A 75 -0.17 7.83 -4.02
C LEU A 75 0.38 6.78 -3.05
N LEU A 76 1.71 6.67 -2.93
CA LEU A 76 2.36 5.76 -1.97
C LEU A 76 2.06 6.15 -0.52
N MET A 77 2.01 7.44 -0.21
CA MET A 77 1.64 7.93 1.12
C MET A 77 0.20 7.53 1.46
N LYS A 78 -0.75 7.79 0.55
CA LYS A 78 -2.15 7.39 0.75
C LYS A 78 -2.30 5.88 0.90
N ASN A 79 -1.62 5.11 0.05
CA ASN A 79 -1.61 3.66 0.13
C ASN A 79 -1.07 3.14 1.47
N GLN A 80 -0.05 3.78 2.04
CA GLN A 80 0.47 3.40 3.35
C GLN A 80 -0.52 3.73 4.48
N MET A 81 -1.23 4.87 4.38
CA MET A 81 -2.26 5.23 5.36
C MET A 81 -3.42 4.22 5.34
N GLU A 82 -3.86 3.80 4.15
CA GLU A 82 -4.88 2.74 4.00
C GLU A 82 -4.40 1.41 4.57
N PHE A 83 -3.15 1.02 4.28
CA PHE A 83 -2.56 -0.21 4.79
C PHE A 83 -2.49 -0.22 6.32
N GLN A 84 -2.08 0.90 6.92
CA GLN A 84 -2.10 1.07 8.38
C GLN A 84 -3.52 0.98 8.94
N GLY A 85 -4.53 1.53 8.27
CA GLY A 85 -5.91 1.41 8.73
C GLY A 85 -6.35 -0.05 8.79
N VAL A 86 -6.08 -0.80 7.72
CA VAL A 86 -6.46 -2.21 7.59
C VAL A 86 -5.76 -3.12 8.62
N GLU A 87 -4.47 -2.90 8.88
CA GLU A 87 -3.69 -3.76 9.79
C GLU A 87 -3.85 -3.42 11.28
N ASN A 88 -4.49 -2.28 11.61
CA ASN A 88 -4.73 -1.88 12.99
C ASN A 88 -6.16 -2.16 13.48
N ASP A 89 -7.06 -2.62 12.59
CA ASP A 89 -8.43 -3.04 12.91
C ASP A 89 -8.44 -4.49 13.45
#